data_AF-G0WDN0-F1
#
_entry.id   AF-G0WDN0-F1
#
_cell.length_a   1.000
_cell.length_b   1.000
_cell.length_c   1.000
_cell.angle_alpha   90.00
_cell.angle_beta   90.00
_cell.angle_gamma   90.00
#
_symmetry.space_group_name_H-M   'P 1'
#
loop_
_entity.id
_entity.type
_entity.pdbx_description
1 polymer ?
#
loop_
_entity_poly.entity_id
_entity_poly.type
_entity_poly.pdbx_seq_one_letter_code
_entity_poly.pdbx_strand_id
1 'polypeptide(L)'
;MVQQISLFGVIDEESYDLFISTITTLSGTSPILFSRFSTVWKPLSQQYDIDNIDAKNQITEPNRITVSKSIPFNQFQFSSSSDAEYDYKILKSLSDDTIPMDPQEIISIIYKTNAQGSSSSSCSWSLAISDIPAAGANKKVSLQTINESVLLYSTGEKSSLSDTMNALGYNLDYNYVTIGVKFYLKHELIIEVQKIWTINNNNDTANTLQVTKNGYLIKAYVDVNRSTDIDRINYTETLLLNLQRELQGYVDLVIPDRKSMDSRMSYF
;
A
#
# COMPACT_ATOMS: atom_id res chain seq x y z
N MET A 1 7.09 -6.46 14.35
CA MET A 1 7.68 -7.06 13.15
C MET A 1 6.76 -8.16 12.67
N VAL A 2 6.17 -7.97 11.50
CA VAL A 2 5.26 -8.92 10.84
C VAL A 2 5.99 -9.49 9.63
N GLN A 3 5.76 -10.76 9.33
CA GLN A 3 6.17 -11.38 8.07
C GLN A 3 4.98 -11.43 7.13
N GLN A 4 5.04 -10.67 6.05
CA GLN A 4 4.04 -10.70 5.01
C GLN A 4 4.44 -11.74 3.96
N ILE A 5 3.58 -12.73 3.76
CA ILE A 5 3.74 -13.75 2.73
C ILE A 5 2.76 -13.40 1.61
N SER A 6 3.25 -13.24 0.38
CA SER A 6 2.43 -12.72 -0.71
C SER A 6 2.73 -13.31 -2.10
N LEU A 7 1.72 -13.25 -2.95
CA LEU A 7 1.77 -13.48 -4.40
C LEU A 7 1.05 -12.34 -5.11
N PHE A 8 1.48 -12.04 -6.33
CA PHE A 8 0.98 -10.93 -7.12
C PHE A 8 0.50 -11.42 -8.49
N GLY A 9 -0.52 -10.78 -9.03
CA GLY A 9 -1.04 -11.07 -10.37
C GLY A 9 -1.53 -9.81 -11.04
N VAL A 10 -1.83 -9.91 -12.32
CA VAL A 10 -2.43 -8.82 -13.09
C VAL A 10 -3.64 -9.36 -13.82
N ILE A 11 -4.70 -8.55 -13.88
CA ILE A 11 -5.86 -8.81 -14.72
C ILE A 11 -6.14 -7.60 -15.60
N ASP A 12 -6.69 -7.86 -16.76
CA ASP A 12 -7.23 -6.88 -17.67
C ASP A 12 -8.57 -6.30 -17.16
N GLU A 13 -9.02 -5.22 -17.79
CA GLU A 13 -10.26 -4.55 -17.36
C GLU A 13 -11.53 -5.32 -17.72
N GLU A 14 -11.50 -6.13 -18.78
CA GLU A 14 -12.67 -6.88 -19.24
C GLU A 14 -12.96 -8.08 -18.33
N SER A 15 -11.91 -8.76 -17.86
CA SER A 15 -12.02 -9.91 -16.94
C SER A 15 -12.35 -9.53 -15.49
N TYR A 16 -12.40 -8.24 -15.15
CA TYR A 16 -12.65 -7.79 -13.77
C TYR A 16 -13.99 -8.29 -13.22
N ASP A 17 -15.08 -8.17 -13.97
CA ASP A 17 -16.42 -8.54 -13.49
C ASP A 17 -16.52 -10.06 -13.21
N LEU A 18 -15.87 -10.87 -14.06
CA LEU A 18 -15.76 -12.31 -13.88
C LEU A 18 -14.86 -12.66 -12.69
N PHE A 19 -13.77 -11.90 -12.48
CA PHE A 19 -12.86 -12.11 -11.36
C PHE A 19 -13.54 -11.85 -10.03
N ILE A 20 -14.25 -10.72 -9.90
CA ILE A 20 -15.01 -10.39 -8.70
C ILE A 20 -16.05 -11.46 -8.40
N SER A 21 -16.79 -11.93 -9.40
CA SER A 21 -17.80 -12.97 -9.23
C SER A 21 -17.19 -14.30 -8.77
N THR A 22 -16.06 -14.68 -9.37
CA THR A 22 -15.32 -15.90 -9.03
C THR A 22 -14.78 -15.86 -7.60
N ILE A 23 -14.11 -14.77 -7.20
CA ILE A 23 -13.56 -14.62 -5.85
C ILE A 23 -14.67 -14.46 -4.81
N THR A 24 -15.79 -13.82 -5.14
CA THR A 24 -16.96 -13.77 -4.25
C THR A 24 -17.51 -15.17 -4.00
N THR A 25 -17.59 -15.99 -5.05
CA THR A 25 -18.03 -17.40 -4.94
C THR A 25 -17.04 -18.23 -4.12
N LEU A 26 -15.74 -18.02 -4.34
CA LEU A 26 -14.67 -18.75 -3.64
C LEU A 26 -14.58 -18.37 -2.16
N SER A 27 -14.61 -17.07 -1.86
CA SER A 27 -14.49 -16.55 -0.50
C SER A 27 -15.78 -16.69 0.30
N GLY A 28 -16.93 -16.70 -0.37
CA GLY A 28 -18.25 -16.58 0.27
C GLY A 28 -18.49 -15.19 0.89
N THR A 29 -17.63 -14.20 0.59
CA THR A 29 -17.69 -12.84 1.13
C THR A 29 -17.84 -11.83 0.01
N SER A 30 -18.58 -10.76 0.26
CA SER A 30 -18.70 -9.65 -0.69
C SER A 30 -17.40 -8.85 -0.75
N PRO A 31 -17.04 -8.29 -1.92
CA PRO A 31 -15.92 -7.35 -2.03
C PRO A 31 -16.14 -6.14 -1.13
N ILE A 32 -15.10 -5.72 -0.42
CA ILE A 32 -15.14 -4.51 0.41
C ILE A 32 -14.26 -3.45 -0.25
N LEU A 33 -14.84 -2.30 -0.58
CA LEU A 33 -14.11 -1.18 -1.16
C LEU A 33 -13.15 -0.58 -0.12
N PHE A 34 -11.92 -0.26 -0.54
CA PHE A 34 -10.95 0.44 0.29
C PHE A 34 -10.18 1.47 -0.54
N SER A 35 -9.78 2.56 0.12
CA SER A 35 -8.86 3.52 -0.46
C SER A 35 -7.77 3.85 0.55
N ARG A 36 -6.56 4.03 0.05
CA ARG A 36 -5.37 4.26 0.84
C ARG A 36 -4.53 5.33 0.17
N PHE A 37 -4.17 6.35 0.92
CA PHE A 37 -3.15 7.30 0.53
C PHE A 37 -1.84 6.92 1.20
N SER A 38 -0.79 6.81 0.40
CA SER A 38 0.54 6.43 0.85
C SER A 38 1.55 7.50 0.41
N THR A 39 2.42 7.86 1.34
CA THR A 39 3.52 8.80 1.15
C THR A 39 4.82 8.08 1.48
N VAL A 40 5.82 8.21 0.61
CA VAL A 40 7.11 7.56 0.78
C VAL A 40 8.15 8.63 1.05
N TRP A 41 8.93 8.40 2.09
CA TRP A 41 9.87 9.36 2.63
C TRP A 41 11.28 8.77 2.57
N LYS A 42 12.22 9.55 2.04
CA LYS A 42 13.63 9.17 1.96
C LYS A 42 14.43 9.86 3.06
N PRO A 43 15.46 9.21 3.62
CA PRO A 43 16.32 9.84 4.61
C PRO A 43 17.14 10.97 3.97
N LEU A 44 17.35 12.06 4.70
CA LEU A 44 18.20 13.19 4.32
C LEU A 44 19.71 12.86 4.36
N SER A 45 20.07 11.58 4.23
CA SER A 45 21.45 11.06 4.29
C SER A 45 22.44 11.84 3.41
N GLN A 46 22.03 12.33 2.24
CA GLN A 46 22.87 13.16 1.36
C GLN A 46 23.26 14.52 1.96
N GLN A 47 22.50 15.05 2.91
CA GLN A 47 22.79 16.32 3.59
C GLN A 47 23.51 16.14 4.92
N TYR A 48 23.34 14.98 5.57
CA TYR A 48 23.81 14.74 6.94
C TYR A 48 24.99 13.76 7.07
N ASP A 49 25.52 13.22 5.95
CA ASP A 49 26.68 12.30 5.87
C ASP A 49 26.72 11.29 7.04
N ILE A 50 25.68 10.46 7.11
CA ILE A 50 25.47 9.52 8.21
C ILE A 50 26.20 8.21 7.87
N ASP A 51 27.10 7.78 8.74
CA ASP A 51 27.73 6.47 8.64
C ASP A 51 26.70 5.33 8.72
N ASN A 52 26.91 4.28 7.93
CA ASN A 52 26.04 3.09 7.91
C ASN A 52 26.28 2.15 9.10
N ILE A 53 26.74 2.68 10.24
CA ILE A 53 27.15 1.90 11.40
C ILE A 53 26.48 2.49 12.63
N ASP A 54 25.77 1.65 13.38
CA ASP A 54 25.19 2.05 14.66
C ASP A 54 26.23 2.07 15.80
N ALA A 55 25.84 2.57 16.97
CA ALA A 55 26.71 2.56 18.16
C ALA A 55 27.11 1.15 18.65
N LYS A 56 26.46 0.10 18.13
CA LYS A 56 26.74 -1.32 18.41
C LYS A 56 27.52 -2.00 17.29
N ASN A 57 28.04 -1.24 16.33
CA ASN A 57 28.78 -1.72 15.18
C ASN A 57 27.98 -2.67 14.25
N GLN A 58 26.68 -2.45 14.16
CA GLN A 58 25.78 -3.11 13.21
C GLN A 58 25.69 -2.28 11.94
N ILE A 59 25.74 -2.97 10.80
CA ILE A 59 25.58 -2.34 9.50
C ILE A 59 24.10 -2.00 9.32
N THR A 60 23.80 -0.72 9.17
CA THR A 60 22.45 -0.21 8.93
C THR A 60 22.42 0.52 7.59
N GLU A 61 21.60 0.03 6.67
CA GLU A 61 21.43 0.64 5.37
C GLU A 61 20.26 1.64 5.39
N PRO A 62 20.38 2.79 4.69
CA PRO A 62 19.30 3.78 4.61
C PRO A 62 18.11 3.21 3.83
N ASN A 63 16.94 3.20 4.49
CA ASN A 63 15.70 2.69 3.94
C ASN A 63 14.63 3.79 3.85
N ARG A 64 13.74 3.69 2.87
CA ARG A 64 12.58 4.58 2.77
C ARG A 64 11.52 4.19 3.79
N ILE A 65 10.84 5.19 4.33
CA ILE A 65 9.68 4.99 5.22
C ILE A 65 8.41 5.19 4.39
N THR A 66 7.47 4.26 4.51
CA THR A 66 6.13 4.41 3.95
C THR A 66 5.17 4.84 5.05
N VAL A 67 4.40 5.90 4.81
CA VAL A 67 3.39 6.40 5.74
C VAL A 67 2.04 6.40 5.01
N SER A 68 1.07 5.68 5.56
CA SER A 68 -0.21 5.45 4.91
C SER A 68 -1.41 5.78 5.80
N LYS A 69 -2.52 6.17 5.16
CA LYS A 69 -3.80 6.49 5.79
C LYS A 69 -4.95 6.12 4.86
N SER A 70 -6.08 5.71 5.43
CA SER A 70 -7.31 5.50 4.66
C SER A 70 -7.98 6.84 4.32
N ILE A 71 -8.40 7.02 3.06
CA ILE A 71 -9.21 8.16 2.65
C ILE A 71 -10.70 7.76 2.73
N PRO A 72 -11.58 8.55 3.37
CA PRO A 72 -13.01 8.27 3.35
C PRO A 72 -13.58 8.50 1.96
N PHE A 73 -14.45 7.61 1.49
CA PHE A 73 -14.97 7.67 0.12
C PHE A 73 -15.78 8.93 -0.20
N ASN A 74 -16.34 9.57 0.83
CA ASN A 74 -17.09 10.83 0.70
C ASN A 74 -16.24 11.99 0.16
N GLN A 75 -14.91 11.87 0.16
CA GLN A 75 -14.00 12.88 -0.41
C GLN A 75 -13.79 12.71 -1.92
N PHE A 76 -14.16 11.56 -2.49
CA PHE A 76 -14.09 11.36 -3.94
C PHE A 76 -15.37 11.88 -4.59
N GLN A 77 -15.20 12.74 -5.58
CA GLN A 77 -16.28 13.28 -6.40
C GLN A 77 -16.52 12.34 -7.59
N PHE A 78 -17.25 11.25 -7.33
CA PHE A 78 -17.72 10.40 -8.43
C PHE A 78 -18.87 11.10 -9.16
N SER A 79 -18.84 11.09 -10.50
CA SER A 79 -19.80 11.77 -11.38
C SER A 79 -21.19 11.13 -11.42
N SER A 80 -21.43 10.06 -10.65
CA SER A 80 -22.72 9.38 -10.57
C SER A 80 -23.68 10.11 -9.63
N SER A 81 -24.83 10.50 -10.18
CA SER A 81 -26.01 11.04 -9.50
C SER A 81 -26.26 10.35 -8.14
N SER A 82 -26.13 11.12 -7.06
CA SER A 82 -26.70 11.07 -5.69
C SER A 82 -27.13 9.76 -4.99
N ASP A 83 -27.35 8.63 -5.67
CA ASP A 83 -27.88 7.36 -5.15
C ASP A 83 -27.07 6.12 -5.60
N ALA A 84 -25.91 6.29 -6.24
CA ALA A 84 -25.03 5.15 -6.49
C ALA A 84 -24.42 4.68 -5.16
N GLU A 85 -24.96 3.59 -4.60
CA GLU A 85 -24.33 2.86 -3.50
C GLU A 85 -22.85 2.62 -3.86
N TYR A 86 -21.94 2.90 -2.91
CA TYR A 86 -20.50 2.71 -3.10
C TYR A 86 -20.19 1.23 -3.36
N ASP A 87 -20.27 0.81 -4.61
CA ASP A 87 -20.15 -0.59 -5.05
C ASP A 87 -18.79 -0.85 -5.72
N TYR A 88 -18.40 -2.12 -5.80
CA TYR A 88 -17.13 -2.57 -6.43
C TYR A 88 -17.02 -2.19 -7.91
N LYS A 89 -18.11 -1.78 -8.55
CA LYS A 89 -18.18 -1.30 -9.93
C LYS A 89 -17.54 0.07 -10.14
N ILE A 90 -17.33 0.85 -9.08
CA ILE A 90 -16.67 2.17 -9.15
C ILE A 90 -15.30 2.06 -9.82
N LEU A 91 -14.57 0.98 -9.56
CA LEU A 91 -13.25 0.72 -10.14
C LEU A 91 -13.24 0.67 -11.68
N LYS A 92 -14.35 0.27 -12.31
CA LYS A 92 -14.51 0.24 -13.76
C LYS A 92 -14.67 1.65 -14.36
N SER A 93 -15.27 2.57 -13.60
CA SER A 93 -15.39 3.97 -13.99
C SER A 93 -14.05 4.74 -13.90
N LEU A 94 -13.06 4.15 -13.23
CA LEU A 94 -11.74 4.74 -12.98
C LEU A 94 -10.71 4.21 -13.98
N SER A 95 -10.96 4.37 -15.28
CA SER A 95 -10.01 4.02 -16.35
C SER A 95 -9.05 5.17 -16.69
N ASP A 96 -9.41 6.38 -16.29
CA ASP A 96 -8.68 7.59 -16.66
C ASP A 96 -7.50 7.87 -15.73
N ASP A 97 -6.50 8.56 -16.27
CA ASP A 97 -5.29 8.91 -15.52
C ASP A 97 -5.59 9.83 -14.32
N THR A 98 -6.75 10.52 -14.34
CA THR A 98 -7.18 11.45 -13.32
C THR A 98 -7.95 10.78 -12.19
N ILE A 99 -7.52 11.05 -10.95
CA ILE A 99 -8.28 10.66 -9.75
C ILE A 99 -9.53 11.55 -9.62
N PRO A 100 -10.69 11.02 -9.20
CA PRO A 100 -11.90 11.79 -8.90
C PRO A 100 -11.79 12.54 -7.57
N MET A 101 -10.68 13.22 -7.33
CA MET A 101 -10.43 14.06 -6.16
C MET A 101 -9.41 15.13 -6.57
N ASP A 102 -9.60 16.35 -6.09
CA ASP A 102 -8.63 17.42 -6.35
C ASP A 102 -7.27 17.03 -5.74
N PRO A 103 -6.21 16.91 -6.56
CA PRO A 103 -4.89 16.55 -6.06
C PRO A 103 -4.35 17.52 -5.00
N GLN A 104 -4.77 18.79 -5.02
CA GLN A 104 -4.39 19.77 -3.99
C GLN A 104 -5.00 19.45 -2.63
N GLU A 105 -6.23 18.93 -2.58
CA GLU A 105 -6.85 18.46 -1.35
C GLU A 105 -6.08 17.26 -0.77
N ILE A 106 -5.61 16.35 -1.62
CA ILE A 106 -4.81 15.19 -1.18
C ILE A 106 -3.49 15.65 -0.55
N ILE A 107 -2.80 16.59 -1.21
CA ILE A 107 -1.53 17.15 -0.71
C ILE A 107 -1.77 17.90 0.59
N SER A 108 -2.89 18.63 0.72
CA SER A 108 -3.23 19.32 1.97
C SER A 108 -3.32 18.36 3.17
N ILE A 109 -3.63 17.08 2.96
CA ILE A 109 -3.67 16.08 4.06
C ILE A 109 -2.31 15.92 4.73
N ILE A 110 -1.20 16.07 3.99
CA ILE A 110 0.16 15.99 4.53
C ILE A 110 0.49 17.21 5.40
N TYR A 111 0.06 18.40 4.96
CA TYR A 111 0.40 19.68 5.58
C TYR A 111 -0.63 20.17 6.60
N LYS A 112 -1.77 19.49 6.75
CA LYS A 112 -2.79 19.82 7.75
C LYS A 112 -2.20 19.77 9.16
N THR A 113 -2.12 20.94 9.79
CA THR A 113 -1.77 21.07 11.21
C THR A 113 -3.00 20.81 12.06
N ASN A 114 -2.85 20.03 13.13
CA ASN A 114 -3.89 19.87 14.14
C ASN A 114 -3.92 21.15 15.01
N ALA A 115 -4.58 22.20 14.53
CA ALA A 115 -4.84 23.37 15.35
C ALA A 115 -5.74 22.97 16.52
N GLN A 116 -5.39 23.40 17.74
CA GLN A 116 -6.14 23.09 18.96
C GLN A 116 -7.61 23.48 18.80
N GLY A 117 -8.51 22.49 18.80
CA GLY A 117 -9.96 22.70 18.95
C GLY A 117 -10.90 22.10 17.90
N SER A 118 -10.42 21.53 16.79
CA SER A 118 -11.30 20.84 15.83
C SER A 118 -11.40 19.33 16.14
N SER A 119 -12.58 18.93 16.61
CA SER A 119 -12.89 17.62 17.17
C SER A 119 -13.24 16.51 16.16
N SER A 120 -12.74 16.54 14.92
CA SER A 120 -13.29 15.61 13.90
C SER A 120 -12.38 15.24 12.72
N SER A 121 -11.08 15.06 12.93
CA SER A 121 -10.36 14.09 12.09
C SER A 121 -9.24 13.42 12.88
N SER A 122 -9.40 12.15 13.21
CA SER A 122 -8.29 11.31 13.64
C SER A 122 -7.23 11.34 12.53
N CYS A 123 -6.12 12.02 12.79
CA CYS A 123 -4.96 12.02 11.91
C CYS A 123 -4.07 10.83 12.26
N SER A 124 -4.67 9.64 12.28
CA SER A 124 -3.93 8.41 12.51
C SER A 124 -3.23 7.99 11.22
N TRP A 125 -1.92 7.78 11.29
CA TRP A 125 -1.10 7.31 10.19
C TRP A 125 -0.43 5.99 10.56
N SER A 126 -0.36 5.05 9.62
CA SER A 126 0.45 3.85 9.75
C SER A 126 1.81 4.11 9.11
N LEU A 127 2.87 4.02 9.90
CA LEU A 127 4.26 4.13 9.47
C LEU A 127 4.82 2.72 9.35
N ALA A 128 5.28 2.35 8.15
CA ALA A 128 5.85 1.05 7.86
C ALA A 128 7.21 1.17 7.16
N ILE A 129 8.14 0.31 7.57
CA ILE A 129 9.42 0.06 6.91
C ILE A 129 9.42 -1.40 6.49
N SER A 130 9.62 -1.63 5.21
CA SER A 130 9.74 -2.97 4.64
C SER A 130 11.19 -3.29 4.33
N ASP A 131 11.61 -4.51 4.62
CA ASP A 131 12.90 -5.01 4.14
C ASP A 131 12.73 -5.63 2.76
N ILE A 132 13.84 -5.85 2.06
CA ILE A 132 13.84 -6.62 0.82
C ILE A 132 13.29 -8.03 1.08
N PRO A 133 12.46 -8.61 0.19
CA PRO A 133 12.00 -9.98 0.36
C PRO A 133 13.18 -10.94 0.53
N ALA A 134 12.98 -11.97 1.34
CA ALA A 134 14.06 -12.84 1.75
C ALA A 134 14.67 -13.58 0.55
N ALA A 135 16.00 -13.69 0.49
CA ALA A 135 16.71 -14.29 -0.64
C ALA A 135 16.53 -15.83 -0.71
N GLY A 136 16.52 -16.38 -1.93
CA GLY A 136 16.55 -17.84 -2.17
C GLY A 136 16.10 -18.20 -3.59
N ALA A 137 16.82 -19.12 -4.24
CA ALA A 137 16.60 -19.49 -5.65
C ALA A 137 15.29 -20.28 -5.90
N ASN A 138 14.76 -20.95 -4.87
CA ASN A 138 13.60 -21.85 -5.00
C ASN A 138 12.41 -21.43 -4.12
N LYS A 139 12.21 -20.13 -3.92
CA LYS A 139 11.04 -19.67 -3.16
C LYS A 139 9.78 -19.78 -4.00
N LYS A 140 8.71 -20.26 -3.38
CA LYS A 140 7.40 -20.42 -4.01
C LYS A 140 6.45 -19.25 -3.73
N VAL A 141 6.79 -18.42 -2.73
CA VAL A 141 6.05 -17.23 -2.31
C VAL A 141 7.01 -16.11 -1.95
N SER A 142 6.57 -14.85 -2.04
CA SER A 142 7.32 -13.71 -1.53
C SER A 142 7.18 -13.66 -0.01
N LEU A 143 8.31 -13.59 0.71
CA LEU A 143 8.36 -13.45 2.17
C LEU A 143 9.06 -12.13 2.50
N GLN A 144 8.33 -11.16 3.05
CA GLN A 144 8.83 -9.83 3.34
C GLN A 144 8.65 -9.47 4.81
N THR A 145 9.69 -8.93 5.44
CA THR A 145 9.61 -8.38 6.80
C THR A 145 9.07 -6.96 6.74
N ILE A 146 8.03 -6.67 7.53
CA ILE A 146 7.47 -5.33 7.67
C ILE A 146 7.46 -4.94 9.15
N ASN A 147 8.07 -3.79 9.44
CA ASN A 147 8.02 -3.13 10.73
C ASN A 147 7.04 -1.98 10.66
N GLU A 148 5.93 -2.10 11.37
CA GLU A 148 4.88 -1.09 11.42
C GLU A 148 4.76 -0.44 12.80
N SER A 149 4.30 0.80 12.80
CA SER A 149 3.92 1.58 13.97
C SER A 149 2.79 2.52 13.60
N VAL A 150 1.98 2.93 14.56
CA VAL A 150 0.84 3.83 14.31
C VAL A 150 1.08 5.15 15.01
N LEU A 151 1.12 6.23 14.24
CA LEU A 151 1.11 7.60 14.74
C LEU A 151 -0.34 7.98 15.01
N LEU A 152 -0.71 8.14 16.29
CA LEU A 152 -2.09 8.45 16.67
C LEU A 152 -2.40 9.94 16.58
N TYR A 153 -1.49 10.78 17.09
CA TYR A 153 -1.60 12.22 17.12
C TYR A 153 -0.21 12.86 17.19
N SER A 154 -0.09 14.08 16.68
CA SER A 154 1.10 14.94 16.82
C SER A 154 0.66 16.24 17.47
N THR A 155 1.47 16.73 18.42
CA THR A 155 1.22 17.97 19.17
C THR A 155 2.41 18.93 19.02
N GLY A 156 2.15 20.22 19.16
CA GLY A 156 3.16 21.29 19.06
C GLY A 156 2.88 22.27 17.92
N GLU A 157 3.74 23.29 17.83
CA GLU A 157 3.64 24.35 16.80
C GLU A 157 3.78 23.80 15.38
N LYS A 158 4.57 22.73 15.22
CA LYS A 158 4.81 22.01 13.97
C LYS A 158 4.22 20.60 14.03
N SER A 159 2.90 20.50 13.98
CA SER A 159 2.15 19.25 14.16
C SER A 159 1.79 18.52 12.87
N SER A 160 2.17 19.05 11.70
CA SER A 160 1.88 18.40 10.42
C SER A 160 2.70 17.11 10.26
N LEU A 161 2.24 16.21 9.39
CA LEU A 161 3.00 14.99 9.08
C LEU A 161 4.34 15.37 8.45
N SER A 162 4.35 16.35 7.54
CA SER A 162 5.58 16.81 6.90
C SER A 162 6.60 17.31 7.91
N ASP A 163 6.17 18.13 8.88
CA ASP A 163 7.10 18.64 9.88
C ASP A 163 7.63 17.54 10.79
N THR A 164 6.77 16.59 11.16
CA THR A 164 7.15 15.44 12.00
C THR A 164 8.20 14.59 11.27
N MET A 165 7.98 14.29 9.99
CA MET A 165 8.95 13.52 9.19
C MET A 165 10.25 14.29 8.92
N ASN A 166 10.16 15.60 8.68
CA ASN A 166 11.34 16.47 8.54
C ASN A 166 12.16 16.51 9.84
N ALA A 167 11.51 16.56 11.00
CA ALA A 167 12.17 16.50 12.31
C ALA A 167 12.87 15.14 12.57
N LEU A 168 12.35 14.05 11.99
CA LEU A 168 12.98 12.74 12.00
C LEU A 168 14.14 12.60 10.97
N GLY A 169 14.42 13.65 10.19
CA GLY A 169 15.47 13.63 9.18
C GLY A 169 15.06 12.98 7.86
N TYR A 170 13.76 12.94 7.54
CA TYR A 170 13.23 12.40 6.30
C TYR A 170 12.61 13.49 5.44
N ASN A 171 12.72 13.35 4.12
CA ASN A 171 12.07 14.21 3.13
C ASN A 171 11.09 13.39 2.27
N LEU A 172 10.02 14.02 1.79
CA LEU A 172 9.06 13.39 0.90
C LEU A 172 9.75 13.03 -0.43
N ASP A 173 9.60 11.78 -0.86
CA ASP A 173 10.14 11.28 -2.12
C ASP A 173 9.04 11.25 -3.19
N TYR A 174 7.99 10.46 -2.94
CA TYR A 174 6.82 10.37 -3.81
C TYR A 174 5.59 9.96 -3.01
N ASN A 175 4.41 10.13 -3.60
CA ASN A 175 3.14 9.75 -3.02
C ASN A 175 2.24 9.09 -4.08
N TYR A 176 1.36 8.22 -3.61
CA TYR A 176 0.43 7.51 -4.45
C TYR A 176 -0.86 7.19 -3.70
N VAL A 177 -1.93 7.09 -4.46
CA VAL A 177 -3.24 6.67 -3.99
C VAL A 177 -3.54 5.30 -4.55
N THR A 178 -4.10 4.46 -3.70
CA THR A 178 -4.55 3.13 -4.05
C THR A 178 -6.04 3.05 -3.79
N ILE A 179 -6.82 2.65 -4.78
CA ILE A 179 -8.25 2.38 -4.64
C ILE A 179 -8.46 0.95 -5.12
N GLY A 180 -9.20 0.17 -4.35
CA GLY A 180 -9.36 -1.24 -4.64
C GLY A 180 -10.50 -1.87 -3.88
N VAL A 181 -10.66 -3.16 -4.11
CA VAL A 181 -11.53 -4.04 -3.34
C VAL A 181 -10.70 -5.10 -2.65
N LYS A 182 -11.08 -5.44 -1.42
CA LYS A 182 -10.46 -6.50 -0.64
C LYS A 182 -11.47 -7.61 -0.37
N PHE A 183 -11.00 -8.84 -0.40
CA PHE A 183 -11.73 -10.03 -0.03
C PHE A 183 -11.08 -10.68 1.18
N TYR A 184 -11.90 -11.07 2.14
CA TYR A 184 -11.44 -11.79 3.33
C TYR A 184 -11.76 -13.27 3.16
N LEU A 185 -10.73 -14.07 2.92
CA LEU A 185 -10.85 -15.51 2.81
C LEU A 185 -10.57 -16.16 4.18
N LYS A 186 -10.75 -17.48 4.23
CA LYS A 186 -10.42 -18.28 5.42
C LYS A 186 -8.93 -18.18 5.75
N HIS A 187 -8.60 -18.37 7.02
CA HIS A 187 -7.22 -18.37 7.54
C HIS A 187 -6.46 -17.05 7.33
N GLU A 188 -7.15 -15.91 7.48
CA GLU A 188 -6.56 -14.57 7.40
C GLU A 188 -5.95 -14.23 6.02
N LEU A 189 -6.31 -14.98 4.98
CA LEU A 189 -5.94 -14.70 3.60
C LEU A 189 -6.73 -13.50 3.07
N ILE A 190 -5.99 -12.50 2.60
CA ILE A 190 -6.55 -11.28 2.03
C ILE A 190 -6.17 -11.22 0.55
N ILE A 191 -7.16 -10.99 -0.30
CA ILE A 191 -6.94 -10.69 -1.72
C ILE A 191 -7.36 -9.25 -1.96
N GLU A 192 -6.41 -8.42 -2.37
CA GLU A 192 -6.63 -7.03 -2.80
C GLU A 192 -6.58 -6.97 -4.33
N VAL A 193 -7.60 -6.39 -4.94
CA VAL A 193 -7.61 -6.00 -6.36
C VAL A 193 -7.61 -4.48 -6.39
N GLN A 194 -6.57 -3.88 -6.96
CA GLN A 194 -6.33 -2.46 -6.78
C GLN A 194 -5.82 -1.77 -8.05
N LYS A 195 -6.19 -0.50 -8.15
CA LYS A 195 -5.60 0.49 -9.05
C LYS A 195 -4.74 1.46 -8.25
N ILE A 196 -3.66 1.91 -8.86
CA ILE A 196 -2.67 2.78 -8.23
C ILE A 196 -2.46 4.01 -9.10
N TRP A 197 -2.49 5.19 -8.47
CA TRP A 197 -2.22 6.47 -9.09
C TRP A 197 -1.07 7.16 -8.37
N THR A 198 -0.09 7.64 -9.13
CA THR A 198 0.98 8.50 -8.62
C THR A 198 0.53 9.95 -8.71
N ILE A 199 0.88 10.75 -7.70
CA ILE A 199 0.60 12.18 -7.69
C ILE A 199 1.92 12.90 -7.92
N ASN A 200 2.06 13.55 -9.08
CA ASN A 200 3.22 14.36 -9.38
C ASN A 200 2.91 15.82 -9.06
N ASN A 201 3.67 16.40 -8.13
CA ASN A 201 3.57 17.82 -7.80
C ASN A 201 4.60 18.62 -8.61
N ASN A 202 4.20 19.06 -9.81
CA ASN A 202 5.00 19.99 -10.59
C ASN A 202 4.42 21.39 -10.45
N ASN A 203 5.01 22.17 -9.53
CA ASN A 203 5.02 23.63 -9.34
C ASN A 203 3.77 24.51 -9.62
N ASP A 204 2.61 23.98 -10.01
CA ASP A 204 1.29 24.67 -10.00
C ASP A 204 0.14 23.75 -10.48
N THR A 205 0.41 22.67 -11.22
CA THR A 205 -0.60 21.66 -11.61
C THR A 205 -0.21 20.31 -11.06
N ALA A 206 -0.94 19.84 -10.04
CA ALA A 206 -0.76 18.50 -9.54
C ALA A 206 -1.38 17.52 -10.55
N ASN A 207 -0.52 16.78 -11.23
CA ASN A 207 -0.93 15.81 -12.24
C ASN A 207 -1.03 14.43 -11.60
N THR A 208 -2.14 13.76 -11.85
CA THR A 208 -2.35 12.37 -11.45
C THR A 208 -2.07 11.47 -12.65
N LEU A 209 -1.34 10.38 -12.41
CA LEU A 209 -1.02 9.38 -13.43
C LEU A 209 -1.35 8.00 -12.88
N GLN A 210 -2.19 7.27 -13.60
CA GLN A 210 -2.51 5.90 -13.25
C GLN A 210 -1.35 4.98 -13.66
N VAL A 211 -0.72 4.33 -12.67
CA VAL A 211 0.35 3.36 -12.89
C VAL A 211 -0.22 2.07 -13.46
N THR A 212 -1.39 1.66 -12.97
CA THR A 212 -2.10 0.44 -13.39
C THR A 212 -3.08 0.74 -14.51
N LYS A 213 -2.63 1.37 -15.60
CA LYS A 213 -3.49 1.67 -16.75
C LYS A 213 -3.83 0.37 -17.49
N ASN A 214 -5.07 0.24 -17.96
CA ASN A 214 -5.59 -0.92 -18.70
C ASN A 214 -5.63 -2.24 -17.90
N GLY A 215 -5.64 -2.19 -16.57
CA GLY A 215 -5.76 -3.39 -15.76
C GLY A 215 -5.80 -3.14 -14.26
N TYR A 216 -5.77 -4.22 -13.50
CA TYR A 216 -5.75 -4.22 -12.04
C TYR A 216 -4.57 -5.03 -11.52
N LEU A 217 -3.96 -4.54 -10.45
CA LEU A 217 -2.98 -5.29 -9.69
C LEU A 217 -3.70 -6.15 -8.66
N ILE A 218 -3.42 -7.44 -8.65
CA ILE A 218 -3.90 -8.38 -7.64
C ILE A 218 -2.76 -8.64 -6.67
N LYS A 219 -3.06 -8.53 -5.37
CA LYS A 219 -2.15 -8.89 -4.29
C LYS A 219 -2.88 -9.85 -3.35
N ALA A 220 -2.42 -11.10 -3.31
CA ALA A 220 -2.86 -12.08 -2.34
C ALA A 220 -1.81 -12.20 -1.24
N TYR A 221 -2.17 -11.97 0.02
CA TYR A 221 -1.22 -12.01 1.13
C TYR A 221 -1.82 -12.49 2.45
N VAL A 222 -0.93 -12.91 3.33
CA VAL A 222 -1.21 -13.27 4.72
C VAL A 222 -0.11 -12.68 5.59
N ASP A 223 -0.51 -12.05 6.68
CA ASP A 223 0.40 -11.46 7.66
C ASP A 223 0.62 -12.42 8.83
N VAL A 224 1.87 -12.81 9.05
CA VAL A 224 2.27 -13.71 10.14
C VAL A 224 2.97 -12.89 11.23
N ASN A 225 2.38 -12.90 12.43
CA ASN A 225 2.83 -12.06 13.56
C ASN A 225 4.24 -12.37 14.08
N ARG A 226 4.75 -13.59 13.90
CA ARG A 226 6.05 -14.02 14.41
C ARG A 226 6.86 -14.66 13.30
N SER A 227 8.02 -14.07 12.99
CA SER A 227 8.97 -14.63 12.02
C SER A 227 9.62 -15.95 12.47
N THR A 228 9.58 -16.24 13.77
CA THR A 228 10.14 -17.47 14.34
C THR A 228 9.21 -18.67 14.26
N ASP A 229 7.94 -18.46 13.90
CA ASP A 229 6.94 -19.52 13.78
C ASP A 229 7.00 -20.14 12.39
N ILE A 230 7.95 -21.07 12.22
CA ILE A 230 8.24 -21.71 10.94
C ILE A 230 7.06 -22.57 10.47
N ASP A 231 6.35 -23.22 11.39
CA ASP A 231 5.22 -24.08 11.07
C ASP A 231 4.07 -23.27 10.48
N ARG A 232 3.77 -22.10 11.07
CA ARG A 232 2.76 -21.20 10.52
C ARG A 232 3.17 -20.63 9.17
N ILE A 233 4.45 -20.28 8.97
CA ILE A 233 4.96 -19.82 7.68
C ILE A 233 4.78 -20.91 6.60
N ASN A 234 5.16 -22.16 6.89
CA ASN A 234 5.02 -23.29 5.96
C ASN A 234 3.55 -23.59 5.64
N TYR A 235 2.67 -23.48 6.64
CA TYR A 235 1.23 -23.62 6.45
C TYR A 235 0.68 -22.53 5.53
N THR A 236 1.05 -21.28 5.76
CA THR A 236 0.65 -20.14 4.93
C THR A 236 1.19 -20.23 3.50
N GLU A 237 2.42 -20.72 3.32
CA GLU A 237 2.97 -21.01 1.99
C GLU A 237 2.11 -22.04 1.25
N THR A 238 1.72 -23.13 1.93
CA THR A 238 0.85 -24.15 1.35
C THR A 238 -0.53 -23.58 0.99
N LEU A 239 -1.08 -22.68 1.82
CA LEU A 239 -2.34 -22.01 1.57
C LEU A 239 -2.30 -21.14 0.30
N LEU A 240 -1.27 -20.31 0.15
CA LEU A 240 -1.09 -19.46 -1.03
C LEU A 240 -0.84 -20.28 -2.29
N LEU A 241 -0.11 -21.39 -2.18
CA LEU A 241 0.09 -22.33 -3.28
C LEU A 241 -1.21 -23.03 -3.70
N ASN A 242 -2.08 -23.35 -2.74
CA ASN A 242 -3.39 -23.91 -3.06
C ASN A 242 -4.25 -22.89 -3.78
N LEU A 243 -4.26 -21.62 -3.33
CA LEU A 243 -4.94 -20.53 -4.03
C LEU A 243 -4.39 -20.35 -5.46
N GLN A 244 -3.06 -20.36 -5.63
CA GLN A 244 -2.43 -20.27 -6.93
C GLN A 244 -2.86 -21.41 -7.86
N ARG A 245 -2.96 -22.66 -7.36
CA ARG A 245 -3.44 -23.81 -8.14
C ARG A 245 -4.93 -23.70 -8.49
N GLU A 246 -5.74 -23.17 -7.58
CA GLU A 246 -7.17 -23.01 -7.80
C GLU A 246 -7.49 -21.92 -8.84
N LEU A 247 -6.70 -20.85 -8.86
CA LEU A 247 -6.80 -19.77 -9.85
C LEU A 247 -5.98 -20.03 -11.11
N GLN A 248 -5.28 -21.17 -11.19
CA GLN A 248 -4.42 -21.52 -12.30
C GLN A 248 -5.23 -21.63 -13.60
N GLY A 249 -4.77 -20.96 -14.65
CA GLY A 249 -5.46 -20.89 -15.94
C GLY A 249 -6.51 -19.79 -16.03
N TYR A 250 -6.82 -19.11 -14.91
CA TYR A 250 -7.60 -17.87 -14.91
C TYR A 250 -6.71 -16.65 -14.63
N VAL A 251 -5.98 -16.66 -13.52
CA VAL A 251 -5.01 -15.62 -13.16
C VAL A 251 -3.72 -16.25 -12.69
N ASP A 252 -2.62 -15.87 -13.32
CA ASP A 252 -1.30 -16.31 -12.93
C ASP A 252 -0.76 -15.46 -11.77
N LEU A 253 -0.84 -16.02 -10.56
CA LEU A 253 -0.21 -15.46 -9.38
C LEU A 253 1.28 -15.83 -9.37
N VAL A 254 2.15 -14.83 -9.39
CA VAL A 254 3.61 -14.96 -9.46
C VAL A 254 4.30 -14.22 -8.31
N ILE A 255 5.56 -14.56 -8.10
CA ILE A 255 6.44 -13.83 -7.19
C ILE A 255 7.04 -12.66 -7.98
N PRO A 256 6.90 -11.41 -7.50
CA PRO A 256 7.53 -10.26 -8.14
C PRO A 256 9.05 -10.33 -8.01
N ASP A 257 9.76 -9.65 -8.91
CA ASP A 257 11.21 -9.53 -8.77
C ASP A 257 11.56 -8.86 -7.43
N ARG A 258 12.52 -9.46 -6.73
CA ARG A 258 12.96 -9.06 -5.41
C ARG A 258 13.51 -7.63 -5.42
N LYS A 259 14.18 -7.22 -6.50
CA LYS A 259 14.71 -5.86 -6.67
C LYS A 259 13.60 -4.82 -6.77
N SER A 260 12.47 -5.16 -7.38
CA SER A 260 11.32 -4.28 -7.49
C SER A 260 10.58 -4.06 -6.16
N MET A 261 10.82 -4.92 -5.17
CA MET A 261 10.29 -4.80 -3.80
C MET A 261 11.32 -4.25 -2.81
N ASP A 262 12.49 -3.80 -3.28
CA ASP A 262 13.53 -3.23 -2.44
C ASP A 262 13.27 -1.73 -2.23
N SER A 263 12.99 -1.33 -0.99
CA SER A 263 12.75 0.07 -0.63
C SER A 263 14.03 0.85 -0.30
N ARG A 264 15.19 0.19 -0.28
CA ARG A 264 16.48 0.80 0.04
C ARG A 264 16.90 1.85 -1.00
N MET A 265 17.69 2.83 -0.57
CA MET A 265 18.14 3.95 -1.41
C MET A 265 19.10 3.56 -2.54
N SER A 266 19.74 2.39 -2.46
CA SER A 266 20.78 1.93 -3.38
C SER A 266 20.26 1.33 -4.69
N TYR A 267 18.95 1.10 -4.79
CA TYR A 267 18.30 0.62 -5.99
C TYR A 267 17.17 1.62 -6.30
N PHE A 268 17.16 2.14 -7.54
CA PHE A 268 16.41 3.30 -8.08
C PHE A 268 17.12 4.65 -8.01
#